data_AF-A0A9D1PT42-F1
#
_entry.id   AF-A0A9D1PT42-F1
#
_cell.length_a   1.000
_cell.length_b   1.000
_cell.length_c   1.000
_cell.angle_alpha   90.00
_cell.angle_beta   90.00
_cell.angle_gamma   90.00
#
_symmetry.space_group_name_H-M   'P 1'
#
loop_
_entity.id
_entity.type
_entity.pdbx_description
1 polymer ?
#
loop_
_entity_poly.entity_id
_entity_poly.type
_entity_poly.pdbx_seq_one_letter_code
_entity_poly.pdbx_strand_id
1 'polypeptide(L)' 'MFFMFQIGDKVAYPMHGAGVIKCVEVDKILGEEHRYYVLKPCVGELEIKIPV' A
#
# COMPACT_ATOMS: atom_id res chain seq x y z
N MET A 1 20.26 -4.64 4.57
CA MET A 1 18.94 -5.24 4.84
C MET A 1 17.91 -4.14 4.65
N PHE A 2 17.17 -4.12 3.54
CA PHE A 2 16.10 -3.13 3.33
C PHE A 2 14.84 -3.65 4.01
N PHE A 3 14.28 -2.89 4.94
CA PHE A 3 13.01 -3.23 5.58
C PHE A 3 11.88 -2.75 4.66
N MET A 4 11.24 -3.69 3.96
CA MET A 4 9.98 -3.44 3.25
C MET A 4 8.82 -3.86 4.14
N PHE A 5 7.73 -3.10 4.08
CA PHE A 5 6.50 -3.51 4.73
C PHE A 5 6.01 -4.84 4.14
N GLN A 6 5.58 -5.72 5.02
CA GLN A 6 5.04 -7.03 4.69
C GLN A 6 3.50 -6.99 4.70
N ILE A 7 2.89 -7.95 4.01
CA ILE A 7 1.44 -8.16 4.09
C ILE A 7 1.07 -8.44 5.55
N GLY A 8 0.07 -7.72 6.05
CA GLY A 8 -0.36 -7.78 7.45
C GLY A 8 0.27 -6.71 8.35
N ASP A 9 1.30 -5.99 7.88
CA ASP A 9 1.87 -4.88 8.65
C ASP A 9 0.83 -3.78 8.86
N LYS A 10 0.73 -3.31 10.10
CA LYS A 10 -0.09 -2.16 10.49
C LYS A 10 0.73 -0.90 10.31
N VAL A 11 0.25 0.01 9.48
CA VAL A 11 0.95 1.25 9.13
C VAL A 11 0.05 2.47 9.34
N ALA A 12 0.65 3.59 9.72
CA ALA A 12 -0.03 4.87 9.80
C ALA A 12 0.11 5.61 8.46
N TYR A 13 -1.00 6.00 7.87
CA TYR A 13 -1.06 6.87 6.69
C TYR A 13 -1.53 8.27 7.13
N PRO A 14 -0.64 9.27 7.16
CA PRO A 14 -0.95 10.60 7.69
C PRO A 14 -2.24 11.17 7.12
N MET A 15 -3.01 11.89 7.96
CA MET A 15 -4.31 12.49 7.62
C MET A 15 -5.46 11.51 7.29
N HIS A 16 -5.20 10.22 7.06
CA HIS A 16 -6.22 9.21 6.73
C HIS A 16 -6.31 8.06 7.74
N GLY A 17 -5.41 8.05 8.73
CA GLY A 17 -5.46 7.17 9.89
C GLY A 17 -4.49 6.00 9.78
N ALA A 18 -4.89 4.83 10.27
CA ALA A 18 -4.08 3.61 10.18
C ALA A 18 -4.72 2.61 9.23
N GLY A 19 -3.93 1.69 8.71
CA GLY A 19 -4.39 0.60 7.87
C GLY A 19 -3.45 -0.59 7.92
N VAL A 20 -3.80 -1.60 7.14
CA VAL A 20 -3.04 -2.84 7.00
C VAL A 20 -2.61 -3.01 5.56
N ILE A 21 -1.33 -3.36 5.34
CA ILE A 21 -0.85 -3.74 4.02
C ILE A 21 -1.55 -5.03 3.60
N LYS A 22 -2.39 -4.94 2.56
CA LYS A 22 -3.19 -6.06 2.05
C LYS A 22 -2.39 -6.89 1.05
N CYS A 23 -1.72 -6.23 0.11
CA CYS A 23 -0.90 -6.85 -0.93
C CYS A 23 0.06 -5.82 -1.54
N VAL A 24 0.97 -6.33 -2.38
CA VAL A 24 1.80 -5.54 -3.28
C VAL A 24 1.34 -5.83 -4.70
N GLU A 25 1.03 -4.80 -5.46
CA GLU A 25 0.63 -4.90 -6.86
C GLU A 25 1.68 -4.28 -7.78
N VAL A 26 1.71 -4.74 -9.02
CA VAL A 26 2.56 -4.19 -10.09
C VAL A 26 1.66 -3.79 -11.25
N ASP A 27 1.61 -2.51 -11.56
CA ASP A 27 0.86 -1.98 -12.69
C ASP A 27 1.83 -1.54 -13.79
N LYS A 28 1.44 -1.75 -15.05
CA LYS A 28 2.22 -1.30 -16.21
C LYS A 28 1.65 0.01 -16.75
N ILE A 29 2.36 1.11 -16.56
CA ILE A 29 1.93 2.46 -16.97
C ILE A 29 2.96 2.99 -17.97
N LEU A 30 2.50 3.40 -19.16
CA LEU A 30 3.37 3.89 -20.24
C LEU A 30 4.52 2.95 -20.64
N GLY A 31 4.33 1.64 -20.42
CA GLY A 31 5.34 0.62 -20.71
C GLY A 31 6.28 0.29 -19.55
N GLU A 32 6.24 1.06 -18.47
CA GLU A 32 7.06 0.88 -17.27
C GLU A 32 6.29 0.16 -16.16
N GLU A 33 6.99 -0.67 -15.38
CA GLU A 33 6.42 -1.36 -14.22
C GLU A 33 6.50 -0.47 -12.98
N HIS A 34 5.35 -0.22 -12.35
CA HIS A 34 5.24 0.53 -11.11
C HIS A 34 4.69 -0.38 -10.01
N ARG A 35 5.34 -0.36 -8.85
CA ARG A 35 4.93 -1.16 -7.70
C ARG A 35 4.15 -0.30 -6.71
N TYR A 36 3.10 -0.87 -6.15
CA TYR A 36 2.26 -0.22 -5.17
C TYR A 36 2.00 -1.12 -3.98
N TYR A 37 2.03 -0.55 -2.79
CA TYR A 37 1.37 -1.13 -1.63
C TYR A 37 -0.12 -0.85 -1.73
N VAL A 38 -0.94 -1.89 -1.55
CA VAL A 38 -2.39 -1.74 -1.38
C VAL A 38 -2.68 -1.70 0.10
N LEU A 39 -3.06 -0.52 0.59
CA LEU A 39 -3.43 -0.29 1.98
C LEU A 39 -4.93 -0.43 2.14
N LYS A 40 -5.36 -1.30 3.07
CA LYS A 40 -6.73 -1.32 3.57
C LYS A 40 -6.83 -0.45 4.83
N PRO A 41 -7.51 0.70 4.80
CA PRO A 41 -7.66 1.56 5.97
C PRO A 41 -8.54 0.89 7.05
N CYS A 42 -8.31 1.26 8.31
CA CYS A 42 -9.14 0.80 9.43
C CYS A 42 -10.53 1.45 9.44
N VAL A 43 -10.69 2.58 8.75
CA VAL A 43 -11.94 3.34 8.65
C VAL A 43 -12.19 3.63 7.17
N GLY A 44 -13.35 3.18 6.68
CA GLY A 44 -13.71 3.25 5.27
C GLY A 44 -13.41 1.96 4.49
N GLU A 45 -14.01 1.84 3.31
CA GLU A 45 -13.93 0.62 2.46
C GLU A 45 -13.02 0.80 1.24
N LEU A 46 -12.52 2.02 0.99
CA LEU A 46 -11.69 2.31 -0.19
C LEU A 46 -10.23 1.92 0.06
N GLU A 47 -9.68 1.14 -0.86
CA GLU A 47 -8.27 0.77 -0.85
C GLU A 47 -7.40 1.89 -1.42
N ILE A 48 -6.23 2.09 -0.82
CA ILE A 48 -5.30 3.16 -1.20
C ILE A 48 -4.05 2.51 -1.79
N LYS A 49 -3.72 2.85 -3.04
CA LYS A 49 -2.46 2.46 -3.70
C LYS A 49 -1.37 3.49 -3.37
N ILE A 50 -0.31 3.05 -2.70
CA ILE A 50 0.84 3.88 -2.32
C ILE A 50 2.06 3.42 -3.13
N PRO A 51 2.69 4.28 -3.96
CA PRO A 51 3.85 3.89 -4.76
C PRO A 51 5.05 3.53 -3.86
N VAL A 52 5.79 2.51 -4.28
CA VAL A 52 7.06 2.07 -3.66
C VAL A 52 8.23 2.89 -4.19
#